data_AF-A0A921CJ01-F1
#
_entry.id   AF-A0A921CJ01-F1
#
_cell.length_a   1.000
_cell.length_b   1.000
_cell.length_c   1.000
_cell.angle_alpha   90.00
_cell.angle_beta   90.00
_cell.angle_gamma   90.00
#
_symmetry.space_group_name_H-M   'P 1'
#
loop_
_entity.id
_entity.type
_entity.pdbx_description
1 polymer ?
#
loop_
_entity_poly.entity_id
_entity_poly.type
_entity_poly.pdbx_seq_one_letter_code
_entity_poly.pdbx_strand_id
1 'polypeptide(L)'
;MNVWIRLWFAVLVIADRLLGTHLVEWELARLQRRIEAYKAQASAIRQQMEELNRLLQVAQVELCVLYLRQRRILQPDTWLRFAPAESADEERDLDMLIDRLVKRGLAAVRTEPVGEQTYVYHLCPDWAAIVGLLSTWEKYLDPLTVSWLEELRRDENGEIHH
;
A
#
# COMPACT_ATOMS: atom_id res chain seq x y z
N MET A 1 -30.13 18.63 6.58
CA MET A 1 -30.58 19.39 5.40
C MET A 1 -31.44 20.55 5.89
N ASN A 2 -30.94 21.79 5.82
CA ASN A 2 -31.46 22.94 6.56
C ASN A 2 -32.90 23.33 6.14
N VAL A 3 -33.76 23.62 7.13
CA VAL A 3 -35.15 24.10 6.96
C VAL A 3 -35.24 25.32 6.05
N TRP A 4 -34.22 26.17 6.09
CA TRP A 4 -34.05 27.34 5.22
C TRP A 4 -34.01 26.99 3.73
N ILE A 5 -33.38 25.88 3.34
CA ILE A 5 -33.30 25.45 1.93
C ILE A 5 -34.69 25.05 1.45
N ARG A 6 -35.45 24.32 2.26
CA ARG A 6 -36.83 23.91 1.93
C ARG A 6 -37.76 25.10 1.76
N LEU A 7 -37.64 26.11 2.62
CA LEU A 7 -38.47 27.31 2.54
C LEU A 7 -38.17 28.11 1.27
N TRP A 8 -36.89 28.23 0.91
CA TRP A 8 -36.46 28.91 -0.31
C TRP A 8 -36.95 28.20 -1.58
N PHE A 9 -36.84 26.86 -1.63
CA PHE A 9 -37.38 26.07 -2.74
C PHE A 9 -38.91 26.20 -2.87
N ALA A 10 -39.64 26.24 -1.75
CA ALA A 10 -41.09 26.42 -1.79
C ALA A 10 -41.51 27.78 -2.35
N VAL A 11 -40.79 28.86 -1.97
CA VAL A 11 -41.02 30.20 -2.51
C VAL A 11 -40.70 30.25 -4.01
N LEU A 12 -39.60 29.62 -4.43
CA LEU A 12 -39.23 29.51 -5.84
C LEU A 12 -40.30 28.79 -6.66
N VAL A 13 -40.81 27.64 -6.18
CA VAL A 13 -41.86 26.87 -6.88
C VAL A 13 -43.16 27.67 -7.03
N ILE A 14 -43.52 28.47 -6.03
CA ILE A 14 -44.71 29.34 -6.11
C ILE A 14 -44.48 30.46 -7.13
N ALA A 15 -43.28 31.06 -7.16
CA ALA A 15 -42.92 32.10 -8.12
C ALA A 15 -42.85 31.57 -9.56
N ASP A 16 -42.28 30.38 -9.77
CA ASP A 16 -42.18 29.66 -11.05
C ASP A 16 -43.56 29.46 -11.68
N ARG A 17 -44.52 29.01 -10.86
CA ARG A 17 -45.89 28.70 -11.29
C ARG A 17 -46.73 29.94 -11.56
N LEU A 18 -46.42 31.06 -10.90
CA LEU A 18 -47.08 32.36 -11.10
C LEU A 18 -46.51 33.14 -12.29
N LEU A 19 -45.23 32.97 -12.61
CA LEU A 19 -44.53 33.73 -13.65
C LEU A 19 -44.26 32.93 -14.93
N GLY A 20 -44.48 31.61 -14.94
CA GLY A 20 -44.26 30.73 -16.10
C GLY A 20 -42.78 30.61 -16.50
N THR A 21 -41.87 31.00 -15.62
CA THR A 21 -40.43 30.99 -15.86
C THR A 21 -39.86 29.70 -15.31
N HIS A 22 -39.24 28.84 -16.11
CA HIS A 22 -38.64 27.53 -15.76
C HIS A 22 -37.41 27.63 -14.81
N LEU A 23 -37.47 28.46 -13.77
CA LEU A 23 -36.34 28.78 -12.88
C LEU A 23 -36.00 27.59 -11.97
N VAL A 24 -37.00 26.87 -11.47
CA VAL A 24 -36.80 25.70 -10.62
C VAL A 24 -36.11 24.56 -11.38
N GLU A 25 -36.52 24.31 -12.62
CA GLU A 25 -35.89 23.29 -13.47
C GLU A 25 -34.43 23.67 -13.79
N TRP A 26 -34.17 24.95 -14.04
CA TRP A 26 -32.83 25.44 -14.29
C TRP A 26 -31.92 25.36 -13.05
N GLU A 27 -32.43 25.68 -11.87
CA GLU A 27 -31.69 25.52 -10.60
C GLU A 27 -31.44 24.06 -10.25
N LEU A 28 -32.43 23.18 -10.47
CA LEU A 28 -32.26 21.73 -10.28
C LEU A 28 -31.18 21.19 -11.23
N ALA A 29 -31.22 21.56 -12.51
CA ALA A 29 -30.20 21.16 -13.48
C ALA A 29 -28.82 21.70 -13.10
N ARG A 30 -28.75 22.94 -12.58
CA ARG A 30 -27.49 23.55 -12.09
C ARG A 30 -26.94 22.82 -10.86
N LEU A 31 -27.79 22.44 -9.91
CA LEU A 31 -27.39 21.69 -8.72
C LEU A 31 -27.00 20.26 -9.06
N GLN A 32 -27.72 19.60 -9.96
CA GLN A 32 -27.36 18.26 -10.46
C GLN A 32 -25.99 18.28 -11.14
N ARG A 33 -25.72 19.24 -12.04
CA ARG A 33 -24.39 19.39 -12.65
C ARG A 33 -23.28 19.62 -11.62
N ARG A 34 -23.54 20.40 -10.57
CA ARG A 34 -22.57 20.59 -9.48
C ARG A 34 -22.33 19.31 -8.69
N ILE A 35 -23.38 18.55 -8.38
CA ILE A 35 -23.27 17.26 -7.68
C ILE A 35 -22.51 16.26 -8.53
N GLU A 36 -22.78 16.19 -9.83
CA GLU A 36 -22.04 15.34 -10.78
C GLU A 36 -20.56 15.73 -10.86
N ALA A 37 -20.26 17.04 -10.94
CA ALA A 37 -18.89 17.52 -10.90
C ALA A 37 -18.17 17.13 -9.59
N TYR A 38 -18.82 17.30 -8.44
CA TYR A 38 -18.25 16.87 -7.15
C TYR A 38 -18.08 15.36 -7.04
N LYS A 39 -19.02 14.57 -7.58
CA LYS A 39 -18.87 13.11 -7.65
C LYS A 39 -17.68 12.70 -8.50
N ALA A 40 -17.50 13.33 -9.66
CA ALA A 40 -16.36 13.09 -10.55
C ALA A 40 -15.03 13.46 -9.86
N GLN A 41 -14.99 14.60 -9.16
CA GLN A 41 -13.82 15.00 -8.36
C GLN A 41 -13.53 13.99 -7.24
N ALA A 42 -14.56 13.55 -6.51
CA ALA A 42 -14.40 12.56 -5.45
C ALA A 42 -13.90 11.21 -5.97
N SER A 43 -14.37 10.76 -7.15
CA SER A 43 -13.85 9.54 -7.77
C SER A 43 -12.40 9.69 -8.21
N ALA A 44 -12.02 10.85 -8.77
CA ALA A 44 -10.64 11.11 -9.15
C ALA A 44 -9.70 11.10 -7.92
N ILE A 45 -10.11 11.73 -6.83
CA ILE A 45 -9.35 11.72 -5.56
C ILE A 45 -9.21 10.30 -5.02
N ARG A 46 -10.27 9.48 -5.07
CA ARG A 46 -10.20 8.08 -4.63
C ARG A 46 -9.22 7.27 -5.46
N GLN A 47 -9.21 7.45 -6.78
CA GLN A 47 -8.25 6.80 -7.66
C GLN A 47 -6.81 7.19 -7.32
N GLN A 48 -6.56 8.49 -7.10
CA GLN A 48 -5.24 8.99 -6.69
C GLN A 48 -4.82 8.42 -5.33
N MET A 49 -5.73 8.34 -4.35
CA MET A 49 -5.43 7.73 -3.05
C MET A 49 -5.10 6.24 -3.19
N GLU A 50 -5.80 5.52 -4.05
CA GLU A 50 -5.53 4.11 -4.29
C GLU A 50 -4.15 3.90 -4.95
N GLU A 51 -3.80 4.74 -5.92
CA GLU A 51 -2.48 4.73 -6.55
C GLU A 51 -1.37 5.06 -5.55
N LEU A 52 -1.54 6.11 -4.73
CA LEU A 52 -0.59 6.45 -3.67
C LEU A 52 -0.45 5.31 -2.65
N ASN A 53 -1.54 4.66 -2.29
CA ASN A 53 -1.49 3.53 -1.37
C ASN A 53 -0.71 2.36 -1.98
N ARG A 54 -0.88 2.08 -3.28
CA ARG A 54 -0.09 1.06 -3.98
C ARG A 54 1.40 1.41 -4.01
N LEU A 55 1.75 2.67 -4.32
CA LEU A 55 3.14 3.12 -4.31
C LEU A 55 3.76 3.02 -2.91
N LEU A 56 3.01 3.41 -1.87
CA LEU A 56 3.46 3.27 -0.49
C LEU A 56 3.70 1.80 -0.11
N GLN A 57 2.81 0.91 -0.56
CA GLN A 57 2.96 -0.53 -0.34
C GLN A 57 4.23 -1.09 -0.99
N VAL A 58 4.56 -0.64 -2.20
CA VAL A 58 5.78 -1.02 -2.91
C VAL A 58 7.02 -0.52 -2.18
N ALA A 59 7.03 0.76 -1.79
CA ALA A 59 8.13 1.36 -1.04
C ALA A 59 8.38 0.65 0.31
N GLN A 60 7.33 0.20 0.99
CA GLN A 60 7.45 -0.59 2.22
C GLN A 60 8.11 -1.94 1.98
N VAL A 61 7.75 -2.63 0.89
CA VAL A 61 8.38 -3.91 0.53
C VAL A 61 9.83 -3.70 0.15
N GLU A 62 10.13 -2.66 -0.64
CA GLU A 62 11.49 -2.28 -1.00
C GLU A 62 12.36 -2.03 0.25
N LEU A 63 11.85 -1.30 1.24
CA LEU A 63 12.59 -1.06 2.48
C LEU A 63 12.87 -2.37 3.25
N CYS A 64 11.90 -3.29 3.31
CA CYS A 64 12.09 -4.60 3.92
C CYS A 64 13.16 -5.41 3.16
N VAL A 65 13.14 -5.36 1.84
CA VAL A 65 14.08 -6.03 0.94
C VAL A 65 15.51 -5.51 1.16
N LEU A 66 15.70 -4.20 1.25
CA LEU A 66 17.00 -3.60 1.58
C LEU A 66 17.48 -4.00 2.97
N TYR A 67 16.58 -4.00 3.97
CA TYR A 67 16.91 -4.46 5.32
C TYR A 67 17.35 -5.93 5.34
N LEU A 68 16.60 -6.82 4.67
CA LEU A 68 16.93 -8.24 4.59
C LEU A 68 18.26 -8.46 3.87
N ARG A 69 18.57 -7.67 2.83
CA ARG A 69 19.86 -7.70 2.16
C ARG A 69 20.99 -7.34 3.11
N GLN A 70 20.86 -6.21 3.81
CA GLN A 70 21.85 -5.76 4.79
C GLN A 70 22.06 -6.83 5.85
N ARG A 71 20.98 -7.41 6.38
CA ARG A 71 21.05 -8.48 7.38
C ARG A 71 21.74 -9.73 6.84
N ARG A 72 21.42 -10.18 5.63
CA ARG A 72 22.06 -11.34 4.99
C ARG A 72 23.56 -11.14 4.76
N ILE A 73 24.00 -9.91 4.46
CA ILE A 73 25.42 -9.57 4.33
C ILE A 73 26.13 -9.71 5.69
N LEU A 74 25.49 -9.28 6.76
CA LEU A 74 26.04 -9.36 8.12
C LEU A 74 25.95 -10.78 8.71
N GLN A 75 24.91 -11.54 8.35
CA GLN A 75 24.60 -12.88 8.83
C GLN A 75 24.11 -13.71 7.64
N PRO A 76 24.99 -14.50 6.98
CA PRO A 76 24.68 -15.21 5.75
C PRO A 76 23.88 -16.50 6.00
N ASP A 77 22.80 -16.41 6.78
CA ASP A 77 21.90 -17.52 7.04
C ASP A 77 20.82 -17.61 5.96
N THR A 78 20.51 -18.83 5.51
CA THR A 78 19.43 -19.07 4.54
C THR A 78 18.07 -18.71 5.12
N TRP A 79 17.88 -19.00 6.42
CA TRP A 79 16.73 -18.57 7.20
C TRP A 79 17.21 -17.50 8.15
N LEU A 80 16.72 -16.27 7.98
CA LEU A 80 17.17 -15.15 8.78
C LEU A 80 16.60 -15.30 10.19
N ARG A 81 17.50 -15.53 11.15
CA ARG A 81 17.18 -15.70 12.57
C ARG A 81 16.90 -14.35 13.21
N PHE A 82 15.83 -14.26 13.98
CA PHE A 82 15.46 -13.14 14.84
C PHE A 82 15.20 -13.66 16.26
N ALA A 83 15.79 -13.01 17.25
CA ALA A 83 15.63 -13.29 18.67
C ALA A 83 15.15 -12.02 19.40
N PRO A 84 13.83 -11.75 19.39
CA PRO A 84 13.25 -10.54 20.02
C PRO A 84 13.59 -10.39 21.51
N ALA A 85 13.82 -11.50 22.20
CA ALA A 85 14.22 -11.49 23.61
C ALA A 85 15.63 -10.89 23.84
N GLU A 86 16.46 -10.79 22.81
CA GLU A 86 17.82 -10.25 22.88
C GLU A 86 17.84 -8.72 22.65
N SER A 87 16.87 -8.15 21.92
CA SER A 87 16.81 -6.72 21.62
C SER A 87 15.41 -6.23 21.20
N ALA A 88 15.00 -5.06 21.71
CA ALA A 88 13.76 -4.40 21.31
C ALA A 88 13.77 -3.94 19.83
N ASP A 89 14.95 -3.64 19.27
CA ASP A 89 15.05 -3.29 17.85
C ASP A 89 14.77 -4.51 16.96
N GLU A 90 15.19 -5.72 17.39
CA GLU A 90 14.86 -6.95 16.67
C GLU A 90 13.38 -7.27 16.67
N GLU A 91 12.69 -7.02 17.79
CA GLU A 91 11.23 -7.17 17.87
C GLU A 91 10.53 -6.25 16.87
N ARG A 92 10.92 -4.97 16.85
CA ARG A 92 10.32 -3.98 15.94
C ARG A 92 10.58 -4.32 14.48
N ASP A 93 11.80 -4.73 14.15
CA ASP A 93 12.17 -5.08 12.78
C ASP A 93 11.45 -6.36 12.32
N LEU A 94 11.34 -7.36 13.18
CA LEU A 94 10.57 -8.58 12.91
C LEU A 94 9.09 -8.27 12.68
N ASP A 95 8.48 -7.45 13.54
CA ASP A 95 7.07 -7.04 13.39
C ASP A 95 6.82 -6.33 12.06
N MET A 96 7.74 -5.44 11.66
CA MET A 96 7.69 -4.79 10.36
C MET A 96 7.73 -5.82 9.22
N LEU A 97 8.66 -6.78 9.28
CA LEU A 97 8.79 -7.82 8.24
C LEU A 97 7.56 -8.74 8.19
N ILE A 98 6.98 -9.09 9.35
CA ILE A 98 5.75 -9.88 9.41
C ILE A 98 4.59 -9.11 8.79
N ASP A 99 4.41 -7.84 9.14
CA ASP A 99 3.29 -7.03 8.64
C ASP A 99 3.38 -6.76 7.14
N ARG A 100 4.60 -6.54 6.62
CA ARG A 100 4.83 -6.13 5.22
C ARG A 100 5.07 -7.30 4.27
N LEU A 101 5.69 -8.38 4.72
CA LEU A 101 6.04 -9.51 3.86
C LEU A 101 5.19 -10.75 4.14
N VAL A 102 5.14 -11.21 5.39
CA VAL A 102 4.46 -12.48 5.74
C VAL A 102 2.96 -12.41 5.49
N LYS A 103 2.29 -11.35 5.97
CA LYS A 103 0.84 -11.16 5.75
C LYS A 103 0.45 -11.05 4.28
N ARG A 104 1.40 -10.69 3.41
CA ARG A 104 1.21 -10.56 1.97
C ARG A 104 1.65 -11.80 1.19
N GLY A 105 2.07 -12.86 1.86
CA GLY A 105 2.55 -14.10 1.23
C GLY A 105 3.91 -13.95 0.55
N LEU A 106 4.69 -12.93 0.89
CA LEU A 106 6.03 -12.67 0.32
C LEU A 106 7.15 -13.27 1.17
N ALA A 107 6.83 -13.86 2.32
CA ALA A 107 7.77 -14.54 3.19
C ALA A 107 7.05 -15.58 4.05
N ALA A 108 7.79 -16.60 4.47
CA ALA A 108 7.37 -17.55 5.49
C ALA A 108 8.09 -17.26 6.79
N VAL A 109 7.40 -17.50 7.92
CA VAL A 109 8.00 -17.43 9.25
C VAL A 109 7.83 -18.77 9.95
N ARG A 110 8.86 -19.20 10.67
CA ARG A 110 8.82 -20.33 11.60
C ARG A 110 9.18 -19.83 12.98
N THR A 111 8.53 -20.38 13.99
CA THR A 111 8.80 -20.05 15.39
C THR A 111 9.40 -21.27 16.07
N GLU A 112 10.49 -21.05 16.79
CA GLU A 112 11.21 -22.06 17.55
C GLU A 112 11.19 -21.67 19.04
N PRO A 113 10.63 -22.51 19.93
CA PRO A 113 10.69 -22.27 21.36
C PRO A 113 12.09 -22.63 21.89
N VAL A 114 12.73 -21.68 22.59
CA VAL A 114 14.08 -21.86 23.17
C VAL A 114 14.04 -21.86 24.71
N GLY A 115 12.89 -21.50 25.31
CA GLY A 115 12.64 -21.56 26.75
C GLY A 115 11.14 -21.47 27.07
N GLU A 116 10.78 -21.36 28.35
CA GLU A 116 9.37 -21.35 28.79
C GLU A 116 8.56 -20.19 28.18
N GLN A 117 9.20 -19.06 27.85
CA GLN A 117 8.56 -17.89 27.23
C GLN A 117 9.45 -17.18 26.19
N THR A 118 10.49 -17.87 25.71
CA THR A 118 11.46 -17.30 24.78
C THR A 118 11.32 -17.99 23.43
N TYR A 119 11.14 -17.19 22.39
CA TYR A 119 10.97 -17.66 21.03
C TYR A 119 12.02 -17.04 20.12
N VAL A 120 12.52 -17.85 19.20
CA VAL A 120 13.32 -17.43 18.05
C VAL A 120 12.45 -17.57 16.81
N TYR A 121 12.54 -16.59 15.93
CA TYR A 121 11.81 -16.56 14.67
C TYR A 121 12.77 -16.71 13.52
N HIS A 122 12.42 -17.56 12.57
CA HIS A 122 13.19 -17.81 11.37
C HIS A 122 12.36 -17.36 10.18
N LEU A 123 12.85 -16.34 9.47
CA LEU A 123 12.16 -15.76 8.33
C LEU A 123 12.83 -16.20 7.03
N CYS A 124 12.02 -16.73 6.11
CA CYS A 124 12.44 -17.13 4.77
C CYS A 124 11.67 -16.30 3.74
N PRO A 125 12.32 -15.32 3.09
CA PRO A 125 11.68 -14.54 2.03
C PRO A 125 11.41 -15.38 0.79
N ASP A 126 10.25 -15.21 0.18
CA ASP A 126 9.95 -15.74 -1.15
C ASP A 126 10.51 -14.76 -2.19
N TRP A 127 11.77 -14.97 -2.56
CA TRP A 127 12.48 -14.08 -3.47
C TRP A 127 11.82 -14.00 -4.85
N ALA A 128 11.29 -15.11 -5.36
CA ALA A 128 10.59 -15.13 -6.64
C ALA A 128 9.33 -14.24 -6.59
N ALA A 129 8.51 -14.35 -5.53
CA ALA A 129 7.33 -13.52 -5.36
C ALA A 129 7.68 -12.03 -5.16
N ILE A 130 8.73 -11.74 -4.38
CA ILE A 130 9.23 -10.38 -4.14
C ILE A 130 9.74 -9.75 -5.45
N VAL A 131 10.58 -10.46 -6.20
CA VAL A 131 11.11 -10.02 -7.49
C VAL A 131 9.97 -9.78 -8.47
N GLY A 132 8.99 -10.69 -8.55
CA GLY A 132 7.81 -10.54 -9.39
C GLY A 132 7.02 -9.28 -9.05
N LEU A 133 6.74 -9.05 -7.77
CA LEU A 133 6.03 -7.85 -7.32
C LEU A 133 6.80 -6.57 -7.68
N LEU A 134 8.07 -6.47 -7.28
CA LEU A 134 8.87 -5.25 -7.45
C LEU A 134 9.16 -4.94 -8.91
N SER A 135 9.34 -5.97 -9.76
CA SER A 135 9.57 -5.79 -11.20
C SER A 135 8.46 -5.02 -11.92
N THR A 136 7.22 -5.16 -11.46
CA THR A 136 6.08 -4.44 -12.03
C THR A 136 6.18 -2.92 -11.79
N TRP A 137 7.00 -2.52 -10.82
CA TRP A 137 7.16 -1.15 -10.36
C TRP A 137 8.59 -0.62 -10.53
N GLU A 138 9.43 -1.31 -11.32
CA GLU A 138 10.87 -1.07 -11.46
C GLU A 138 11.24 0.41 -11.68
N LYS A 139 10.45 1.13 -12.49
CA LYS A 139 10.64 2.56 -12.78
C LYS A 139 10.52 3.50 -11.57
N TYR A 140 9.98 3.02 -10.45
CA TYR A 140 9.81 3.78 -9.20
C TYR A 140 10.73 3.31 -8.07
N LEU A 141 11.51 2.24 -8.30
CA LEU A 141 12.40 1.70 -7.29
C LEU A 141 13.72 2.48 -7.25
N ASP A 142 14.40 2.38 -6.12
CA ASP A 142 15.78 2.83 -6.01
C ASP A 142 16.69 2.00 -6.93
N PRO A 143 17.65 2.63 -7.65
CA PRO A 143 18.56 1.92 -8.54
C PRO A 143 19.34 0.79 -7.87
N LEU A 144 19.64 0.91 -6.57
CA LEU A 144 20.31 -0.14 -5.79
C LEU A 144 19.41 -1.37 -5.59
N THR A 145 18.10 -1.15 -5.43
CA THR A 145 17.11 -2.22 -5.35
C THR A 145 17.03 -2.93 -6.70
N VAL A 146 16.94 -2.17 -7.79
CA VAL A 146 16.86 -2.74 -9.15
C VAL A 146 18.08 -3.61 -9.47
N SER A 147 19.29 -3.11 -9.22
CA SER A 147 20.52 -3.89 -9.48
C SER A 147 20.57 -5.19 -8.67
N TRP A 148 20.04 -5.16 -7.45
CA TRP A 148 19.97 -6.37 -6.63
C TRP A 148 18.97 -7.40 -7.15
N LEU A 149 17.79 -6.93 -7.57
CA LEU A 149 16.76 -7.82 -8.12
C LEU A 149 17.27 -8.48 -9.41
N GLU A 150 18.12 -7.79 -10.19
CA GLU A 150 18.80 -8.38 -11.33
C GLU A 150 19.82 -9.46 -10.92
N GLU A 151 20.64 -9.22 -9.88
CA GLU A 151 21.56 -10.22 -9.34
C GLU A 151 20.82 -11.50 -8.90
N LEU A 152 19.74 -11.35 -8.13
CA LEU A 152 18.92 -12.48 -7.67
C LEU A 152 18.31 -13.29 -8.83
N ARG A 153 17.90 -12.62 -9.91
CA ARG A 153 17.41 -13.30 -11.13
C ARG A 153 18.50 -14.09 -11.84
N ARG A 154 19.75 -13.62 -11.85
CA ARG A 154 20.87 -14.34 -12.47
C ARG A 154 21.26 -15.57 -11.66
N ASP A 155 21.25 -15.46 -10.33
CA ASP A 155 21.53 -16.57 -9.42
C ASP A 155 20.47 -17.70 -9.55
N GLU A 156 19.18 -17.37 -9.71
CA GLU A 156 18.12 -18.37 -9.93
C GLU A 156 18.19 -19.03 -11.31
N ASN A 157 18.70 -18.32 -12.33
CA ASN A 157 18.84 -18.84 -13.70
C ASN A 157 20.15 -19.60 -13.94
N GLY A 158 21.01 -19.76 -12.92
CA GLY A 158 22.23 -20.57 -13.01
C GLY A 158 23.39 -19.92 -13.73
N GLU A 159 23.41 -18.59 -13.90
CA GLU A 159 24.61 -17.87 -14.36
C GLU A 159 25.60 -17.73 -13.20
N ILE A 160 26.23 -18.84 -12.82
CA ILE A 160 27.36 -18.87 -11.88
C ILE A 160 28.53 -18.15 -12.56
N HIS A 161 28.79 -16.90 -12.20
CA HIS A 161 30.08 -16.27 -12.44
C HIS A 161 31.04 -16.66 -11.32
N HIS A 162 31.98 -17.54 -11.68
CA HIS A 162 33.22 -17.81 -10.95
C HIS A 162 34.11 -16.58 -10.83
#